data_AF-A0A485D655-F1
#
_entry.id   AF-A0A485D655-F1
#
_cell.length_a   1.000
_cell.length_b   1.000
_cell.length_c   1.000
_cell.angle_alpha   90.00
_cell.angle_beta   90.00
_cell.angle_gamma   90.00
#
_symmetry.space_group_name_H-M   'P 1'
#
loop_
_entity.id
_entity.type
_entity.pdbx_description
1 polymer ?
#
loop_
_entity_poly.entity_id
_entity_poly.type
_entity_poly.pdbx_seq_one_letter_code
_entity_poly.pdbx_strand_id
1 'polypeptide(L)'
;MALANLLDDPKKYAFHDTSLSPIVEHARHALALDEQRQSFIPTLWDNVADNPQVKQRWFAGVHADVGGGYAQCGLSDITLQWMMAEAAGLGLTLLPGIDAQLAPDPHGLLHDSVTGIFKLLHTCPRSVPRIVAGSPDVDASVIQRQSQPMLLHGRYRPVTDVTAEHPATFDVFARERWNATGIWLEAGVEYRFTATGKWLDGSVPCEAGGTDDGKFYPGEAAQIMASVSDKLEALWKGATKNQDVDFWLSRRVGTAPWFALIGVVANHADPAPDAPEPRHEIVIIGSGCRFTPAKSGYFYAYANDAWQMYDNNRGSVSLTISR
;
A
#
# COMPACT_ATOMS: atom_id res chain seq x y z
N MET A 1 4.42 -11.27 10.36
CA MET A 1 3.60 -11.09 11.58
C MET A 1 2.09 -11.24 11.37
N ALA A 2 1.58 -11.59 10.17
CA ALA A 2 0.13 -11.80 9.99
C ALA A 2 -0.48 -12.99 10.77
N LEU A 3 0.34 -14.01 11.08
CA LEU A 3 -0.09 -15.12 11.96
C LEU A 3 -0.13 -14.70 13.44
N ALA A 4 0.64 -13.68 13.83
CA ALA A 4 0.73 -13.23 15.21
C ALA A 4 -0.52 -12.44 15.61
N ASN A 5 -1.08 -11.58 14.74
CA ASN A 5 -2.30 -10.83 15.04
C ASN A 5 -3.55 -11.71 15.31
N LEU A 6 -3.51 -12.99 14.95
CA LEU A 6 -4.59 -13.95 15.22
C LEU A 6 -4.46 -14.63 16.61
N LEU A 7 -3.30 -14.51 17.26
CA LEU A 7 -2.95 -15.16 18.53
C LEU A 7 -2.44 -14.18 19.61
N ASP A 8 -2.12 -12.94 19.25
CA ASP A 8 -1.43 -11.97 20.08
C ASP A 8 -2.09 -10.58 20.00
N ASP A 9 -2.21 -9.91 21.15
CA ASP A 9 -2.74 -8.54 21.26
C ASP A 9 -1.71 -7.54 20.71
N PRO A 10 -1.99 -6.83 19.60
CA PRO A 10 -1.06 -5.87 19.00
C PRO A 10 -0.61 -4.78 19.96
N LYS A 11 -1.44 -4.43 20.96
CA LYS A 11 -1.07 -3.43 21.99
C LYS A 11 0.10 -3.88 22.86
N LYS A 12 0.38 -5.19 22.96
CA LYS A 12 1.51 -5.73 23.71
C LYS A 12 2.84 -5.60 22.98
N TYR A 13 2.81 -5.37 21.68
CA TYR A 13 4.01 -5.33 20.81
C TYR A 13 4.12 -4.01 20.05
N ALA A 14 3.21 -3.06 20.30
CA ALA A 14 3.31 -1.70 19.79
C ALA A 14 4.52 -1.00 20.42
N PHE A 15 5.23 -0.23 19.61
CA PHE A 15 6.28 0.64 20.12
C PHE A 15 5.65 1.72 21.01
N HIS A 16 6.23 1.94 22.19
CA HIS A 16 5.84 3.04 23.06
C HIS A 16 6.21 4.41 22.47
N ASP A 17 7.27 4.44 21.66
CA ASP A 17 7.83 5.62 21.04
C ASP A 17 8.47 5.23 19.70
N THR A 18 8.29 6.09 18.69
CA THR A 18 8.91 5.98 17.36
C THR A 18 10.04 6.98 17.13
N SER A 19 10.39 7.79 18.13
CA SER A 19 11.63 8.56 18.14
C SER A 19 12.82 7.64 18.32
N LEU A 20 13.82 7.79 17.45
CA LEU A 20 15.08 7.09 17.63
C LEU A 20 15.77 7.59 18.90
N SER A 21 16.18 6.65 19.76
CA SER A 21 16.85 6.97 21.02
C SER A 21 18.14 7.77 20.81
N PRO A 22 18.41 8.81 21.63
CA PRO A 22 19.64 9.62 21.53
C PRO A 22 20.94 8.84 21.74
N ILE A 23 20.89 7.62 22.29
CA ILE A 23 22.07 6.76 22.45
C ILE A 23 22.54 6.13 21.13
N VAL A 24 21.67 6.13 20.11
CA VAL A 24 22.00 5.59 18.79
C VAL A 24 22.74 6.66 18.00
N GLU A 25 24.03 6.44 17.78
CA GLU A 25 24.89 7.42 17.11
C GLU A 25 24.54 7.58 15.62
N HIS A 26 24.18 6.48 14.94
CA HIS A 26 23.79 6.47 13.53
C HIS A 26 22.73 5.38 13.27
N ALA A 27 21.71 5.70 12.47
CA ALA A 27 20.70 4.74 12.04
C ALA A 27 20.44 4.79 10.54
N ARG A 28 20.21 3.63 9.93
CA ARG A 28 19.91 3.46 8.50
C ARG A 28 18.67 2.57 8.37
N HIS A 29 17.66 3.05 7.67
CA HIS A 29 16.41 2.32 7.44
C HIS A 29 16.12 2.24 5.95
N ALA A 30 16.28 1.04 5.40
CA ALA A 30 15.91 0.72 4.03
C ALA A 30 14.45 0.25 4.00
N LEU A 31 13.62 0.99 3.27
CA LEU A 31 12.17 0.78 3.23
C LEU A 31 11.72 0.27 1.86
N ALA A 32 10.92 -0.79 1.86
CA ALA A 32 10.30 -1.32 0.66
C ALA A 32 9.12 -0.46 0.21
N LEU A 33 9.26 0.21 -0.95
CA LEU A 33 8.26 1.11 -1.53
C LEU A 33 7.04 0.35 -2.07
N ASP A 34 7.26 -0.85 -2.62
CA ASP A 34 6.24 -1.60 -3.36
C ASP A 34 5.52 -2.67 -2.53
N GLU A 35 5.87 -2.79 -1.25
CA GLU A 35 5.20 -3.73 -0.34
C GLU A 35 3.76 -3.30 -0.02
N GLN A 36 2.81 -4.18 -0.34
CA GLN A 36 1.38 -3.95 -0.15
C GLN A 36 0.76 -4.74 1.01
N ARG A 37 1.46 -5.73 1.59
CA ARG A 37 0.89 -6.50 2.71
C ARG A 37 0.69 -5.57 3.90
N GLN A 38 -0.55 -5.47 4.39
CA GLN A 38 -0.90 -4.57 5.50
C GLN A 38 -0.12 -4.91 6.78
N SER A 39 0.11 -6.20 7.02
CA SER A 39 0.93 -6.69 8.15
C SER A 39 2.44 -6.37 8.04
N PHE A 40 2.89 -5.73 6.96
CA PHE A 40 4.27 -5.30 6.72
C PHE A 40 4.38 -3.77 6.60
N ILE A 41 3.36 -3.01 7.03
CA ILE A 41 3.45 -1.55 7.14
C ILE A 41 4.64 -1.22 8.05
N PRO A 42 5.56 -0.34 7.61
CA PRO A 42 6.77 -0.05 8.36
C PRO A 42 6.45 0.94 9.48
N THR A 43 7.10 0.76 10.63
CA THR A 43 7.15 1.78 11.67
C THR A 43 8.23 2.79 11.29
N LEU A 44 7.83 3.99 10.88
CA LEU A 44 8.77 5.06 10.51
C LEU A 44 9.27 5.76 11.76
N TRP A 45 10.52 6.22 11.74
CA TRP A 45 11.00 7.15 12.76
C TRP A 45 10.41 8.54 12.52
N ASP A 46 10.03 9.23 13.60
CA ASP A 46 9.43 10.57 13.54
C ASP A 46 10.45 11.71 13.66
N ASN A 47 11.60 11.47 14.27
CA ASN A 47 12.66 12.45 14.50
C ASN A 47 13.76 12.46 13.42
N VAL A 48 13.46 11.96 12.21
CA VAL A 48 14.43 11.90 11.10
C VAL A 48 14.87 13.30 10.66
N ALA A 49 13.92 14.24 10.53
CA ALA A 49 14.21 15.59 10.05
C ALA A 49 15.14 16.38 10.98
N ASP A 50 15.07 16.10 12.29
CA ASP A 50 15.86 16.77 13.32
C ASP A 50 17.16 16.02 13.66
N ASN A 51 17.40 14.86 13.06
CA ASN A 51 18.55 14.01 13.35
C ASN A 51 19.31 13.62 12.07
N PRO A 52 20.39 14.34 11.70
CA PRO A 52 21.15 14.06 10.48
C PRO A 52 21.85 12.69 10.50
N GLN A 53 21.94 12.05 11.66
CA GLN A 53 22.53 10.73 11.81
C GLN A 53 21.58 9.61 11.42
N VAL A 54 20.29 9.93 11.21
CA VAL A 54 19.27 8.99 10.76
C VAL A 54 19.07 9.18 9.26
N LYS A 55 19.20 8.09 8.50
CA LYS A 55 18.79 8.07 7.10
C LYS A 55 17.72 7.01 6.92
N GLN A 56 16.54 7.46 6.50
CA GLN A 56 15.40 6.62 6.20
C GLN A 56 15.10 6.77 4.71
N ARG A 57 15.32 5.70 3.94
CA ARG A 57 15.32 5.76 2.48
C ARG A 57 14.46 4.66 1.87
N TRP A 58 13.67 5.04 0.88
CA TRP A 58 12.73 4.19 0.15
C TRP A 58 13.37 3.61 -1.11
N PHE A 59 13.32 2.29 -1.24
CA PHE A 59 13.88 1.54 -2.37
C PHE A 59 12.78 0.83 -3.15
N ALA A 60 13.00 0.65 -4.45
CA ALA A 60 12.11 -0.13 -5.30
C ALA A 60 12.11 -1.60 -4.86
N GLY A 61 10.94 -2.23 -4.82
CA GLY A 61 10.81 -3.61 -4.34
C GLY A 61 9.82 -3.81 -3.21
N VAL A 62 9.38 -5.06 -3.04
CA VAL A 62 8.66 -5.51 -1.84
C VAL A 62 9.64 -5.83 -0.70
N HIS A 63 9.14 -6.22 0.48
CA HIS A 63 9.98 -6.40 1.68
C HIS A 63 11.22 -7.27 1.45
N ALA A 64 11.09 -8.38 0.73
CA ALA A 64 12.21 -9.29 0.46
C ALA A 64 13.09 -8.85 -0.72
N ASP A 65 12.62 -7.97 -1.61
CA ASP A 65 13.46 -7.31 -2.61
C ASP A 65 14.42 -6.32 -1.97
N VAL A 66 14.01 -5.68 -0.86
CA VAL A 66 14.89 -4.80 -0.07
C VAL A 66 15.68 -5.59 0.97
N GLY A 67 15.12 -6.66 1.54
CA GLY A 67 15.76 -7.43 2.60
C GLY A 67 16.71 -8.55 2.13
N GLY A 68 16.78 -8.84 0.82
CA GLY A 68 17.61 -9.93 0.28
C GLY A 68 17.03 -11.34 0.49
N GLY A 69 15.69 -11.46 0.48
CA GLY A 69 15.00 -12.74 0.72
C GLY A 69 14.70 -13.57 -0.53
N TYR A 70 14.94 -13.03 -1.73
CA TYR A 70 14.71 -13.71 -2.99
C TYR A 70 16.01 -14.20 -3.63
N ALA A 71 15.90 -15.13 -4.59
CA ALA A 71 17.05 -15.64 -5.33
C ALA A 71 17.62 -14.59 -6.31
N GLN A 72 16.76 -13.75 -6.89
CA GLN A 72 17.16 -12.63 -7.74
C GLN A 72 17.53 -11.45 -6.83
N CYS A 73 18.81 -11.09 -6.84
CA CYS A 73 19.37 -10.11 -5.91
C CYS A 73 19.47 -8.68 -6.48
N GLY A 74 19.07 -8.44 -7.73
CA GLY A 74 19.29 -7.14 -8.40
C GLY A 74 18.75 -5.93 -7.62
N LEU A 75 17.55 -6.04 -7.05
CA LEU A 75 16.97 -4.98 -6.21
C LEU A 75 17.60 -4.95 -4.80
N SER A 76 17.87 -6.11 -4.19
CA SER A 76 18.44 -6.16 -2.84
C SER A 76 19.88 -5.69 -2.81
N ASP A 77 20.63 -5.93 -3.88
CA ASP A 77 22.03 -5.53 -4.01
C ASP A 77 22.16 -4.00 -4.07
N ILE A 78 21.16 -3.28 -4.59
CA ILE A 78 21.11 -1.82 -4.51
C ILE A 78 21.04 -1.39 -3.05
N THR A 79 20.15 -2.01 -2.28
CA THR A 79 19.94 -1.66 -0.86
C THR A 79 21.14 -2.05 0.00
N LEU A 80 21.75 -3.22 -0.27
CA LEU A 80 22.96 -3.69 0.38
C LEU A 80 24.15 -2.80 0.04
N GLN A 81 24.31 -2.41 -1.24
CA GLN A 81 25.33 -1.45 -1.66
C GLN A 81 25.21 -0.12 -0.92
N TRP A 82 23.99 0.40 -0.78
CA TRP A 82 23.75 1.62 0.01
C TRP A 82 24.14 1.42 1.47
N MET A 83 23.72 0.32 2.10
CA MET A 83 24.00 0.01 3.51
C MET A 83 25.51 -0.14 3.76
N MET A 84 26.22 -0.80 2.84
CA MET A 84 27.69 -0.93 2.85
C MET A 84 28.39 0.43 2.74
N ALA A 85 27.96 1.29 1.81
CA ALA A 85 28.52 2.63 1.65
C ALA A 85 28.31 3.50 2.90
N GLU A 86 27.11 3.44 3.49
CA GLU A 86 26.80 4.14 4.74
C GLU A 86 27.64 3.63 5.92
N ALA A 87 27.79 2.32 6.07
CA ALA A 87 28.61 1.71 7.12
C ALA A 87 30.09 2.07 6.96
N ALA A 88 30.65 1.94 5.75
CA ALA A 88 32.04 2.27 5.46
C ALA A 88 32.32 3.77 5.66
N GLY A 89 31.40 4.64 5.28
CA GLY A 89 31.49 6.09 5.52
C GLY A 89 31.53 6.48 7.00
N LEU A 90 31.10 5.58 7.89
CA LEU A 90 31.16 5.72 9.35
C LEU A 90 32.33 4.94 9.99
N GLY A 91 33.24 4.42 9.17
CA GLY A 91 34.47 3.76 9.64
C GLY A 91 34.36 2.25 9.85
N LEU A 92 33.25 1.59 9.46
CA LEU A 92 33.17 0.13 9.49
C LEU A 92 34.01 -0.46 8.35
N THR A 93 34.95 -1.34 8.70
CA THR A 93 35.74 -2.06 7.71
C THR A 93 34.91 -3.16 7.04
N LEU A 94 34.81 -3.09 5.72
CA LEU A 94 34.21 -4.14 4.90
C LEU A 94 35.28 -5.14 4.44
N LEU A 95 34.86 -6.38 4.19
CA LEU A 95 35.77 -7.39 3.62
C LEU A 95 36.27 -6.93 2.25
N PRO A 96 37.59 -6.99 1.97
CA PRO A 96 38.12 -6.59 0.67
C PRO A 96 37.48 -7.38 -0.48
N GLY A 97 36.97 -6.66 -1.50
CA GLY A 97 36.37 -7.24 -2.71
C GLY A 97 34.94 -7.78 -2.54
N ILE A 98 34.28 -7.55 -1.40
CA ILE A 98 32.90 -7.97 -1.18
C ILE A 98 31.91 -7.26 -2.14
N ASP A 99 32.22 -6.03 -2.53
CA ASP A 99 31.46 -5.21 -3.47
C ASP A 99 31.42 -5.80 -4.89
N ALA A 100 32.45 -6.53 -5.29
CA ALA A 100 32.52 -7.20 -6.59
C ALA A 100 31.52 -8.36 -6.74
N GLN A 101 30.87 -8.79 -5.64
CA GLN A 101 29.84 -9.83 -5.66
C GLN A 101 28.44 -9.27 -5.92
N LEU A 102 28.26 -7.95 -5.84
CA LEU A 102 26.98 -7.30 -6.02
C LEU A 102 26.65 -7.14 -7.50
N ALA A 103 25.39 -7.35 -7.85
CA ALA A 103 24.84 -7.10 -9.18
C ALA A 103 23.60 -6.19 -9.10
N PRO A 104 23.75 -4.93 -8.63
CA PRO A 104 22.63 -4.00 -8.47
C PRO A 104 21.98 -3.69 -9.82
N ASP A 105 20.67 -3.88 -9.91
CA ASP A 105 19.89 -3.66 -11.12
C ASP A 105 18.56 -2.96 -10.80
N PRO A 106 18.43 -1.65 -11.06
CA PRO A 106 17.19 -0.89 -10.87
C PRO A 106 16.01 -1.42 -11.70
N HIS A 107 16.30 -2.19 -12.76
CA HIS A 107 15.33 -2.86 -13.61
C HIS A 107 15.14 -4.34 -13.28
N GLY A 108 15.73 -4.80 -12.18
CA GLY A 108 15.60 -6.16 -11.67
C GLY A 108 14.15 -6.58 -11.48
N LEU A 109 13.94 -7.89 -11.36
CA LEU A 109 12.61 -8.47 -11.18
C LEU A 109 11.94 -7.89 -9.92
N LEU A 110 10.80 -7.23 -10.11
CA LEU A 110 9.96 -6.76 -9.01
C LEU A 110 9.01 -7.90 -8.63
N HIS A 111 9.16 -8.44 -7.42
CA HIS A 111 8.36 -9.58 -6.99
C HIS A 111 7.00 -9.14 -6.46
N ASP A 112 6.01 -10.03 -6.60
CA ASP A 112 4.73 -9.90 -5.90
C ASP A 112 4.80 -10.62 -4.54
N SER A 113 4.69 -9.85 -3.46
CA SER A 113 4.69 -10.37 -2.09
C SER A 113 3.33 -10.94 -1.67
N VAL A 114 2.26 -10.65 -2.41
CA VAL A 114 0.88 -11.07 -2.13
C VAL A 114 0.62 -12.43 -2.78
N THR A 115 1.36 -13.44 -2.31
CA THR A 115 1.27 -14.82 -2.80
C THR A 115 0.91 -15.81 -1.69
N GLY A 116 0.41 -16.99 -2.07
CA GLY A 116 0.02 -18.04 -1.13
C GLY A 116 -1.00 -17.54 -0.09
N ILE A 117 -0.71 -17.76 1.19
CA ILE A 117 -1.56 -17.33 2.31
C ILE A 117 -1.77 -15.81 2.36
N PHE A 118 -0.84 -15.01 1.83
CA PHE A 118 -0.97 -13.55 1.84
C PHE A 118 -2.07 -13.03 0.91
N LYS A 119 -2.52 -13.82 -0.08
CA LYS A 119 -3.71 -13.49 -0.90
C LYS A 119 -5.01 -13.47 -0.08
N LEU A 120 -5.04 -14.24 1.01
CA LEU A 120 -6.17 -14.30 1.93
C LEU A 120 -6.16 -13.14 2.94
N LEU A 121 -5.08 -12.38 3.01
CA LEU A 121 -4.91 -11.31 3.97
C LEU A 121 -5.13 -9.94 3.32
N HIS A 122 -5.31 -8.93 4.17
CA HIS A 122 -5.52 -7.58 3.69
C HIS A 122 -4.22 -6.96 3.17
N THR A 123 -4.37 -6.13 2.14
CA THR A 123 -3.33 -5.30 1.57
C THR A 123 -3.69 -3.84 1.79
N CYS A 124 -2.71 -2.96 1.71
CA CYS A 124 -2.87 -1.55 1.92
C CYS A 124 -1.87 -0.79 1.03
N PRO A 125 -2.26 0.28 0.33
CA PRO A 125 -1.31 1.17 -0.28
C PRO A 125 -0.39 1.73 0.80
N ARG A 126 0.85 1.96 0.44
CA ARG A 126 1.85 2.45 1.40
C ARG A 126 1.92 3.96 1.37
N SER A 127 2.00 4.59 2.54
CA SER A 127 2.33 6.02 2.64
C SER A 127 3.81 6.22 2.36
N VAL A 128 4.12 6.61 1.14
CA VAL A 128 5.47 6.87 0.66
C VAL A 128 5.61 8.37 0.36
N PRO A 129 6.81 8.95 0.47
CA PRO A 129 7.04 10.34 0.05
C PRO A 129 6.75 10.50 -1.45
N ARG A 130 6.55 11.74 -1.88
CA ARG A 130 6.40 12.05 -3.30
C ARG A 130 7.68 11.63 -4.03
N ILE A 131 7.53 10.78 -5.04
CA ILE A 131 8.63 10.26 -5.86
C ILE A 131 9.07 11.39 -6.80
N VAL A 132 10.17 12.05 -6.43
CA VAL A 132 10.75 13.17 -7.18
C VAL A 132 12.26 12.96 -7.27
N ALA A 133 12.84 13.22 -8.44
CA ALA A 133 14.27 13.14 -8.65
C ALA A 133 15.01 14.10 -7.69
N GLY A 134 16.09 13.62 -7.06
CA GLY A 134 16.86 14.40 -6.09
C GLY A 134 16.30 14.39 -4.66
N SER A 135 15.18 13.71 -4.40
CA SER A 135 14.70 13.51 -3.03
C SER A 135 15.73 12.73 -2.19
N PRO A 136 16.05 13.15 -0.95
CA PRO A 136 16.91 12.39 -0.05
C PRO A 136 16.24 11.11 0.46
N ASP A 137 14.90 11.09 0.49
CA ASP A 137 14.11 10.00 1.05
C ASP A 137 13.88 8.85 0.06
N VAL A 138 14.08 9.10 -1.23
CA VAL A 138 13.81 8.11 -2.29
C VAL A 138 15.11 7.74 -2.99
N ASP A 139 15.33 6.44 -3.17
CA ASP A 139 16.51 5.95 -3.85
C ASP A 139 16.51 6.25 -5.36
N ALA A 140 17.70 6.49 -5.90
CA ALA A 140 17.86 6.78 -7.33
C ALA A 140 17.35 5.62 -8.22
N SER A 141 17.39 4.38 -7.73
CA SER A 141 16.82 3.21 -8.41
C SER A 141 15.32 3.35 -8.70
N VAL A 142 14.54 3.95 -7.79
CA VAL A 142 13.11 4.21 -7.97
C VAL A 142 12.89 5.18 -9.12
N ILE A 143 13.69 6.27 -9.15
CA ILE A 143 13.61 7.31 -10.19
C ILE A 143 14.04 6.74 -11.55
N GLN A 144 15.09 5.93 -11.58
CA GLN A 144 15.56 5.28 -12.79
C GLN A 144 14.50 4.33 -13.34
N ARG A 145 13.89 3.51 -12.48
CA ARG A 145 12.80 2.60 -12.86
C ARG A 145 11.56 3.34 -13.37
N GLN A 146 11.21 4.46 -12.74
CA GLN A 146 10.09 5.32 -13.15
C GLN A 146 10.32 5.98 -14.51
N SER A 147 11.53 6.48 -14.77
CA SER A 147 11.88 7.19 -16.01
C SER A 147 12.19 6.28 -17.20
N GLN A 148 12.52 5.02 -16.95
CA GLN A 148 12.86 4.02 -17.97
C GLN A 148 11.93 2.80 -17.88
N PRO A 149 10.67 2.92 -18.33
CA PRO A 149 9.71 1.82 -18.26
C PRO A 149 10.13 0.64 -19.14
N MET A 150 10.07 -0.57 -18.57
CA MET A 150 10.44 -1.81 -19.24
C MET A 150 9.23 -2.44 -19.94
N LEU A 151 9.42 -3.01 -21.13
CA LEU A 151 8.33 -3.67 -21.87
C LEU A 151 7.61 -4.76 -21.06
N LEU A 152 8.33 -5.48 -20.20
CA LEU A 152 7.79 -6.57 -19.37
C LEU A 152 6.98 -6.09 -18.16
N HIS A 153 7.22 -4.89 -17.66
CA HIS A 153 6.64 -4.40 -16.41
C HIS A 153 5.80 -3.13 -16.57
N GLY A 154 5.73 -2.56 -17.78
CA GLY A 154 4.98 -1.36 -18.08
C GLY A 154 5.53 -0.12 -17.36
N ARG A 155 4.63 0.84 -17.09
CA ARG A 155 4.97 2.07 -16.36
C ARG A 155 5.06 1.79 -14.87
N TYR A 156 6.17 2.21 -14.26
CA TYR A 156 6.37 2.09 -12.81
C TYR A 156 6.02 3.42 -12.13
N ARG A 157 5.09 3.39 -11.16
CA ARG A 157 4.68 4.54 -10.34
C ARG A 157 4.51 5.84 -11.16
N PRO A 158 3.64 5.88 -12.19
CA PRO A 158 3.45 7.11 -12.98
C PRO A 158 3.01 8.26 -12.09
N VAL A 159 3.41 9.48 -12.42
CA VAL A 159 2.97 10.70 -11.73
C VAL A 159 2.00 11.43 -12.64
N THR A 160 0.86 11.81 -12.08
CA THR A 160 -0.17 12.58 -12.77
C THR A 160 -0.41 13.84 -11.97
N ASP A 161 -0.05 15.00 -12.52
CA ASP A 161 -0.34 16.28 -11.90
C ASP A 161 -1.78 16.70 -12.18
N VAL A 162 -2.45 17.24 -11.16
CA VAL A 162 -3.81 17.77 -11.27
C VAL A 162 -3.77 19.26 -10.97
N THR A 163 -4.25 20.06 -11.92
CA THR A 163 -4.35 21.53 -11.80
C THR A 163 -5.75 21.99 -12.15
N ALA A 164 -6.06 23.27 -11.93
CA ALA A 164 -7.36 23.82 -12.31
C ALA A 164 -7.55 23.79 -13.83
N GLU A 165 -6.46 23.96 -14.58
CA GLU A 165 -6.44 23.97 -16.05
C GLU A 165 -6.35 22.55 -16.64
N HIS A 166 -5.82 21.60 -15.89
CA HIS A 166 -5.61 20.22 -16.33
C HIS A 166 -6.20 19.24 -15.31
N PRO A 167 -7.52 18.94 -15.40
CA PRO A 167 -8.09 17.84 -14.66
C PRO A 167 -7.55 16.51 -15.16
N ALA A 168 -7.45 15.52 -14.27
CA ALA A 168 -7.05 14.16 -14.62
C ALA A 168 -8.25 13.22 -14.62
N THR A 169 -8.39 12.43 -15.68
CA THR A 169 -9.43 11.40 -15.81
C THR A 169 -8.80 10.03 -15.98
N PHE A 170 -9.31 9.03 -15.26
CA PHE A 170 -8.85 7.65 -15.37
C PHE A 170 -9.98 6.67 -15.04
N ASP A 171 -9.82 5.44 -15.50
CA ASP A 171 -10.76 4.36 -15.21
C ASP A 171 -10.40 3.69 -13.88
N VAL A 172 -11.41 3.56 -13.03
CA VAL A 172 -11.35 2.78 -11.79
C VAL A 172 -11.98 1.43 -12.07
N PHE A 173 -11.16 0.40 -12.21
CA PHE A 173 -11.61 -0.95 -12.50
C PHE A 173 -12.18 -1.60 -11.23
N ALA A 174 -13.37 -2.20 -11.33
CA ALA A 174 -14.08 -2.77 -10.18
C ALA A 174 -13.40 -4.02 -9.61
N ARG A 175 -12.60 -4.72 -10.43
CA ARG A 175 -11.84 -5.90 -10.03
C ARG A 175 -10.56 -5.56 -9.27
N GLU A 176 -10.05 -4.34 -9.40
CA GLU A 176 -8.82 -3.94 -8.75
C GLU A 176 -9.11 -3.52 -7.31
N ARG A 177 -8.41 -4.16 -6.36
CA ARG A 177 -8.49 -3.79 -4.94
C ARG A 177 -7.95 -2.38 -4.69
N TRP A 178 -6.99 -1.96 -5.50
CA TRP A 178 -6.38 -0.63 -5.45
C TRP A 178 -6.05 -0.17 -6.86
N ASN A 179 -6.80 0.81 -7.39
CA ASN A 179 -6.43 1.48 -8.63
C ASN A 179 -5.41 2.58 -8.31
N ALA A 180 -4.15 2.36 -8.66
CA ALA A 180 -3.08 3.34 -8.49
C ALA A 180 -3.19 4.45 -9.54
N THR A 181 -3.53 5.66 -9.10
CA THR A 181 -3.84 6.78 -10.02
C THR A 181 -2.61 7.58 -10.45
N GLY A 182 -1.54 7.50 -9.66
CA GLY A 182 -0.34 8.33 -9.83
C GLY A 182 -0.50 9.77 -9.36
N ILE A 183 -1.69 10.15 -8.85
CA ILE A 183 -1.98 11.51 -8.41
C ILE A 183 -1.48 11.70 -6.98
N TRP A 184 -0.71 12.77 -6.77
CA TRP A 184 -0.33 13.24 -5.45
C TRP A 184 -1.30 14.33 -5.00
N LEU A 185 -2.04 14.09 -3.92
CA LEU A 185 -2.90 15.11 -3.32
C LEU A 185 -2.11 15.86 -2.25
N GLU A 186 -2.16 17.19 -2.31
CA GLU A 186 -1.47 18.08 -1.38
C GLU A 186 -2.37 18.36 -0.16
N ALA A 187 -1.77 18.32 1.03
CA ALA A 187 -2.44 18.68 2.27
C ALA A 187 -3.03 20.11 2.19
N GLY A 188 -4.25 20.29 2.67
CA GLY A 188 -4.93 21.58 2.71
C GLY A 188 -5.45 22.09 1.36
N VAL A 189 -5.22 21.36 0.25
CA VAL A 189 -5.77 21.70 -1.07
C VAL A 189 -7.11 20.99 -1.26
N GLU A 190 -8.16 21.72 -1.62
CA GLU A 190 -9.45 21.12 -1.98
C GLU A 190 -9.39 20.56 -3.41
N TYR A 191 -9.90 19.34 -3.58
CA TYR A 191 -10.07 18.69 -4.86
C TYR A 191 -11.54 18.36 -5.09
N ARG A 192 -11.97 18.44 -6.35
CA ARG A 192 -13.29 17.99 -6.80
C ARG A 192 -13.17 16.66 -7.53
N PHE A 193 -14.05 15.73 -7.16
CA PHE A 193 -14.15 14.40 -7.76
C PHE A 193 -15.48 14.30 -8.51
N THR A 194 -15.47 13.78 -9.72
CA THR A 194 -16.69 13.47 -10.49
C THR A 194 -16.53 12.12 -11.15
N ALA A 195 -17.50 11.23 -10.95
CA ALA A 195 -17.47 9.88 -11.49
C ALA A 195 -18.64 9.65 -12.44
N THR A 196 -18.37 8.98 -13.55
CA THR A 196 -19.39 8.59 -14.54
C THR A 196 -19.19 7.14 -14.98
N GLY A 197 -20.22 6.56 -15.59
CA GLY A 197 -20.19 5.16 -16.04
C GLY A 197 -20.80 4.19 -15.03
N LYS A 198 -20.69 2.89 -15.35
CA LYS A 198 -21.23 1.78 -14.56
C LYS A 198 -20.25 0.62 -14.55
N TRP A 199 -20.21 -0.07 -13.43
CA TRP A 199 -19.47 -1.31 -13.23
C TRP A 199 -20.42 -2.39 -12.70
N LEU A 200 -19.95 -3.64 -12.64
CA LEU A 200 -20.76 -4.79 -12.25
C LEU A 200 -20.22 -5.42 -10.96
N ASP A 201 -21.11 -5.57 -9.98
CA ASP A 201 -20.98 -6.46 -8.83
C ASP A 201 -21.52 -7.84 -9.24
N GLY A 202 -20.61 -8.76 -9.58
CA GLY A 202 -20.96 -9.97 -10.32
C GLY A 202 -21.71 -9.67 -11.63
N SER A 203 -23.03 -9.75 -11.60
CA SER A 203 -23.93 -9.44 -12.74
C SER A 203 -24.83 -8.22 -12.51
N VAL A 204 -24.76 -7.58 -11.36
CA VAL A 204 -25.60 -6.45 -10.96
C VAL A 204 -24.94 -5.14 -11.38
N PRO A 205 -25.57 -4.35 -12.27
CA PRO A 205 -25.03 -3.05 -12.67
C PRO A 205 -25.14 -2.03 -11.54
N CYS A 206 -24.02 -1.43 -11.19
CA CYS A 206 -23.88 -0.42 -10.15
C CYS A 206 -23.33 0.88 -10.75
N GLU A 207 -23.83 2.01 -10.28
CA GLU A 207 -23.22 3.32 -10.54
C GLU A 207 -22.17 3.63 -9.48
N ALA A 208 -21.40 4.71 -9.66
CA ALA A 208 -20.36 5.09 -8.69
C ALA A 208 -20.92 5.42 -7.29
N GLY A 209 -22.23 5.74 -7.17
CA GLY A 209 -22.91 5.89 -5.89
C GLY A 209 -23.12 4.60 -5.10
N GLY A 210 -22.95 3.43 -5.73
CA GLY A 210 -23.20 2.12 -5.13
C GLY A 210 -24.68 1.73 -5.11
N THR A 211 -24.98 0.61 -4.44
CA THR A 211 -26.34 0.12 -4.18
C THR A 211 -26.61 0.09 -2.68
N ASP A 212 -27.88 0.32 -2.32
CA ASP A 212 -28.36 0.31 -0.92
C ASP A 212 -29.42 -0.79 -0.72
N ASP A 213 -29.33 -1.89 -1.48
CA ASP A 213 -30.29 -2.99 -1.42
C ASP A 213 -30.01 -3.99 -0.29
N GLY A 214 -28.88 -3.83 0.42
CA GLY A 214 -28.52 -4.62 1.62
C GLY A 214 -28.39 -6.12 1.38
N LYS A 215 -28.43 -6.58 0.12
CA LYS A 215 -28.42 -7.99 -0.26
C LYS A 215 -27.02 -8.41 -0.70
N PHE A 216 -26.27 -8.96 0.24
CA PHE A 216 -25.13 -9.79 -0.10
C PHE A 216 -25.63 -11.14 -0.63
N TYR A 217 -25.19 -11.57 -1.83
CA TYR A 217 -25.57 -12.87 -2.41
C TYR A 217 -24.73 -13.99 -1.74
N PRO A 218 -25.27 -14.77 -0.80
CA PRO A 218 -24.47 -15.58 0.13
C PRO A 218 -23.81 -16.83 -0.49
N GLY A 219 -24.17 -17.17 -1.74
CA GLY A 219 -23.76 -18.43 -2.38
C GLY A 219 -22.27 -18.53 -2.68
N GLU A 220 -21.60 -17.40 -2.93
CA GLU A 220 -20.17 -17.37 -3.28
C GLU A 220 -19.27 -17.37 -2.02
N ALA A 221 -19.70 -16.74 -0.92
CA ALA A 221 -18.96 -16.76 0.34
C ALA A 221 -18.79 -18.17 0.92
N ALA A 222 -19.79 -19.04 0.73
CA ALA A 222 -19.71 -20.44 1.18
C ALA A 222 -18.66 -21.26 0.40
N GLN A 223 -18.44 -20.95 -0.88
CA GLN A 223 -17.41 -21.63 -1.70
C GLN A 223 -16.00 -21.19 -1.32
N ILE A 224 -15.80 -19.92 -0.97
CA ILE A 224 -14.49 -19.44 -0.50
C ILE A 224 -14.11 -20.16 0.79
N MET A 225 -15.04 -20.28 1.75
CA MET A 225 -14.86 -21.05 2.99
C MET A 225 -14.49 -22.52 2.71
N ALA A 226 -15.05 -23.14 1.67
CA ALA A 226 -14.76 -24.52 1.30
C ALA A 226 -13.39 -24.71 0.61
N SER A 227 -12.84 -23.66 -0.01
CA SER A 227 -11.54 -23.68 -0.70
C SER A 227 -10.33 -23.52 0.25
N VAL A 228 -10.60 -23.28 1.53
CA VAL A 228 -9.60 -23.15 2.58
C VAL A 228 -8.99 -24.53 2.88
N SER A 229 -7.72 -24.73 2.54
CA SER A 229 -7.02 -26.02 2.69
C SER A 229 -6.99 -26.54 4.14
N ASP A 230 -6.86 -27.86 4.32
CA ASP A 230 -6.69 -28.54 5.63
C ASP A 230 -5.57 -27.94 6.51
N LYS A 231 -4.51 -27.36 5.93
CA LYS A 231 -3.44 -26.70 6.69
C LYS A 231 -3.87 -25.37 7.32
N LEU A 232 -4.86 -24.69 6.75
CA LEU A 232 -5.45 -23.46 7.30
C LEU A 232 -6.49 -23.78 8.38
N GLU A 233 -7.16 -24.94 8.28
CA GLU A 233 -8.17 -25.39 9.25
C GLU A 233 -7.59 -25.47 10.69
N ALA A 234 -6.31 -25.84 10.81
CA ALA A 234 -5.59 -25.89 12.09
C ALA A 234 -5.28 -24.51 12.69
N LEU A 235 -5.05 -23.50 11.86
CA LEU A 235 -4.91 -22.11 12.30
C LEU A 235 -6.26 -21.50 12.69
N TRP A 236 -7.33 -21.93 12.03
CA TRP A 236 -8.69 -21.44 12.22
C TRP A 236 -9.38 -22.00 13.47
N LYS A 237 -9.20 -23.27 13.81
CA LYS A 237 -9.81 -23.89 15.01
C LYS A 237 -9.32 -23.30 16.34
N GLY A 238 -8.19 -22.59 16.34
CA GLY A 238 -7.67 -21.89 17.52
C GLY A 238 -8.18 -20.46 17.72
N ALA A 239 -8.84 -19.86 16.71
CA ALA A 239 -9.07 -18.42 16.62
C ALA A 239 -10.55 -17.99 16.61
N THR A 240 -11.45 -18.76 17.21
CA THR A 240 -12.89 -18.45 17.18
C THR A 240 -13.40 -17.81 18.47
N LYS A 241 -13.37 -16.47 18.48
CA LYS A 241 -14.48 -15.64 18.96
C LYS A 241 -14.77 -14.50 17.96
N ASN A 242 -15.54 -14.84 16.91
CA ASN A 242 -16.46 -14.01 16.11
C ASN A 242 -16.22 -12.48 16.03
N GLN A 243 -15.15 -12.01 15.37
CA GLN A 243 -15.10 -10.64 14.81
C GLN A 243 -14.47 -10.61 13.42
N ASP A 244 -13.43 -11.41 13.17
CA ASP A 244 -12.70 -11.39 11.90
C ASP A 244 -13.49 -11.97 10.71
N VAL A 245 -14.44 -12.88 10.96
CA VAL A 245 -15.28 -13.48 9.91
C VAL A 245 -16.31 -12.48 9.37
N ASP A 246 -16.90 -11.66 10.25
CA ASP A 246 -17.76 -10.55 9.83
C ASP A 246 -16.96 -9.53 9.02
N PHE A 247 -15.71 -9.25 9.42
CA PHE A 247 -14.85 -8.30 8.74
C PHE A 247 -14.53 -8.70 7.30
N TRP A 248 -14.34 -10.00 7.03
CA TRP A 248 -13.90 -10.52 5.73
C TRP A 248 -14.99 -10.49 4.64
N LEU A 249 -16.25 -10.67 5.04
CA LEU A 249 -17.42 -10.61 4.16
C LEU A 249 -18.15 -9.26 4.21
N SER A 250 -17.69 -8.34 5.06
CA SER A 250 -18.22 -6.98 5.13
C SER A 250 -17.60 -6.06 4.10
N ARG A 251 -18.31 -4.97 3.81
CA ARG A 251 -17.79 -3.83 3.06
C ARG A 251 -16.48 -3.34 3.69
N ARG A 252 -15.49 -3.06 2.85
CA ARG A 252 -14.24 -2.40 3.27
C ARG A 252 -14.48 -1.09 4.02
N VAL A 253 -15.45 -0.30 3.56
CA VAL A 253 -15.90 0.92 4.23
C VAL A 253 -17.34 0.71 4.70
N GLY A 254 -17.51 0.35 5.96
CA GLY A 254 -18.80 -0.01 6.54
C GLY A 254 -19.85 1.12 6.52
N THR A 255 -19.43 2.38 6.45
CA THR A 255 -20.30 3.56 6.39
C THR A 255 -20.73 3.94 4.97
N ALA A 256 -20.15 3.34 3.94
CA ALA A 256 -20.49 3.62 2.54
C ALA A 256 -21.38 2.51 1.95
N PRO A 257 -22.21 2.80 0.93
CA PRO A 257 -23.00 1.78 0.22
C PRO A 257 -22.12 0.68 -0.39
N TRP A 258 -22.73 -0.48 -0.66
CA TRP A 258 -22.05 -1.52 -1.43
C TRP A 258 -21.68 -0.99 -2.80
N PHE A 259 -20.50 -1.33 -3.28
CA PHE A 259 -20.02 -0.97 -4.61
C PHE A 259 -19.92 0.54 -4.89
N ALA A 260 -20.01 1.38 -3.85
CA ALA A 260 -19.74 2.81 -3.98
C ALA A 260 -18.27 3.04 -4.35
N LEU A 261 -18.00 4.07 -5.15
CA LEU A 261 -16.65 4.50 -5.47
C LEU A 261 -16.02 5.16 -4.24
N ILE A 262 -14.91 4.59 -3.80
CA ILE A 262 -14.13 5.06 -2.65
C ILE A 262 -12.78 5.56 -3.14
N GLY A 263 -12.34 6.68 -2.57
CA GLY A 263 -10.98 7.15 -2.66
C GLY A 263 -10.23 6.95 -1.33
N VAL A 264 -8.93 6.74 -1.43
CA VAL A 264 -8.02 6.70 -0.28
C VAL A 264 -6.78 7.54 -0.57
N VAL A 265 -6.32 8.30 0.41
CA VAL A 265 -5.03 9.00 0.36
C VAL A 265 -4.03 8.23 1.19
N ALA A 266 -3.01 7.68 0.55
CA ALA A 266 -1.97 6.90 1.20
C ALA A 266 -1.02 7.82 1.99
N ASN A 267 -1.44 8.23 3.19
CA ASN A 267 -0.77 9.26 3.99
C ASN A 267 -0.61 8.95 5.49
N HIS A 268 -1.02 7.75 5.94
CA HIS A 268 -1.12 7.35 7.35
C HIS A 268 -1.48 8.52 8.28
N ALA A 269 -2.58 9.23 7.98
CA ALA A 269 -3.09 10.27 8.88
C ALA A 269 -3.25 9.72 10.30
N ASP A 270 -2.94 10.56 11.30
CA ASP A 270 -2.77 10.09 12.67
C ASP A 270 -4.02 9.32 13.13
N PRO A 271 -3.85 8.12 13.71
CA PRO A 271 -4.98 7.43 14.28
C PRO A 271 -5.60 8.34 15.35
N ALA A 272 -6.93 8.41 15.39
CA ALA A 272 -7.60 8.82 16.61
C ALA A 272 -7.04 7.98 17.78
N PRO A 273 -6.97 8.51 19.03
CA PRO A 273 -6.29 7.86 20.16
C PRO A 273 -6.68 6.39 20.42
N ASP A 274 -7.85 5.96 19.93
CA ASP A 274 -8.42 4.64 20.15
C ASP A 274 -8.51 3.77 18.88
N ALA A 275 -7.95 4.20 17.75
CA ALA A 275 -8.07 3.49 16.48
C ALA A 275 -7.04 2.34 16.36
N PRO A 276 -7.48 1.10 16.07
CA PRO A 276 -6.63 -0.08 16.14
C PRO A 276 -5.53 -0.19 15.06
N GLU A 277 -5.57 0.63 14.00
CA GLU A 277 -4.54 0.63 12.93
C GLU A 277 -4.47 2.02 12.26
N PRO A 278 -3.31 2.42 11.67
CA PRO A 278 -3.19 3.71 10.99
C PRO A 278 -4.07 3.73 9.74
N ARG A 279 -5.21 4.42 9.83
CA ARG A 279 -6.15 4.56 8.71
C ARG A 279 -5.71 5.72 7.85
N HIS A 280 -5.39 5.42 6.60
CA HIS A 280 -5.37 6.41 5.53
C HIS A 280 -6.66 7.24 5.51
N GLU A 281 -6.58 8.48 5.04
CA GLU A 281 -7.80 9.27 4.83
C GLU A 281 -8.64 8.62 3.73
N ILE A 282 -9.92 8.37 4.03
CA ILE A 282 -10.89 7.75 3.13
C ILE A 282 -11.91 8.80 2.72
N VAL A 283 -12.24 8.84 1.44
CA VAL A 283 -13.30 9.68 0.88
C VAL A 283 -14.34 8.81 0.17
N ILE A 284 -15.60 8.96 0.53
CA ILE A 284 -16.72 8.35 -0.18
C ILE A 284 -17.02 9.27 -1.37
N ILE A 285 -16.58 8.88 -2.56
CA ILE A 285 -16.71 9.72 -3.75
C ILE A 285 -18.12 9.64 -4.31
N GLY A 286 -18.68 8.44 -4.37
CA GLY A 286 -19.99 8.26 -5.00
C GLY A 286 -19.97 8.72 -6.47
N SER A 287 -21.00 9.45 -6.88
CA SER A 287 -21.03 10.14 -8.19
C SER A 287 -20.17 11.41 -8.23
N GLY A 288 -19.80 11.96 -7.07
CA GLY A 288 -18.92 13.11 -6.97
C GLY A 288 -18.92 13.73 -5.57
N CYS A 289 -17.80 14.35 -5.21
CA CYS A 289 -17.61 14.98 -3.91
C CYS A 289 -16.53 16.07 -3.97
N ARG A 290 -16.35 16.79 -2.87
CA ARG A 290 -15.17 17.61 -2.60
C ARG A 290 -14.42 17.00 -1.43
N PHE A 291 -13.10 17.09 -1.45
CA PHE A 291 -12.27 16.58 -0.37
C PHE A 291 -10.97 17.37 -0.27
N THR A 292 -10.56 17.64 0.97
CA THR A 292 -9.31 18.33 1.31
C THR A 292 -8.50 17.40 2.20
N PRO A 293 -7.38 16.83 1.73
CA PRO A 293 -6.54 15.97 2.54
C PRO A 293 -5.95 16.74 3.73
N ALA A 294 -5.94 16.15 4.91
CA ALA A 294 -5.22 16.67 6.07
C ALA A 294 -3.70 16.42 5.93
N LYS A 295 -3.31 15.28 5.35
CA LYS A 295 -1.91 14.97 5.01
C LYS A 295 -1.77 14.65 3.53
N SER A 296 -0.64 15.05 2.94
CA SER A 296 -0.35 14.79 1.53
C SER A 296 -0.11 13.29 1.31
N GLY A 297 -0.45 12.78 0.13
CA GLY A 297 -0.17 11.38 -0.22
C GLY A 297 -0.65 11.00 -1.61
N TYR A 298 -0.28 9.79 -2.02
CA TYR A 298 -0.74 9.23 -3.29
C TYR A 298 -2.21 8.78 -3.18
N PHE A 299 -3.01 9.16 -4.18
CA PHE A 299 -4.42 8.82 -4.25
C PHE A 299 -4.66 7.48 -4.95
N TYR A 300 -5.53 6.67 -4.35
CA TYR A 300 -6.02 5.41 -4.94
C TYR A 300 -7.54 5.39 -4.91
N ALA A 301 -8.14 4.63 -5.82
CA ALA A 301 -9.58 4.44 -5.86
C ALA A 301 -9.98 2.97 -6.01
N TYR A 302 -11.17 2.60 -5.55
CA TYR A 302 -11.70 1.24 -5.63
C TYR A 302 -13.23 1.20 -5.47
N ALA A 303 -13.85 0.10 -5.89
CA ALA A 303 -15.27 -0.21 -5.61
C ALA A 303 -15.42 -0.73 -4.17
N ASN A 304 -16.37 -0.24 -3.38
CA ASN A 304 -16.57 -0.67 -1.98
C ASN A 304 -17.19 -2.07 -1.88
N ASP A 305 -16.36 -3.09 -1.94
CA ASP A 305 -16.79 -4.49 -1.91
C ASP A 305 -16.11 -5.23 -0.74
N ALA A 306 -16.53 -6.46 -0.48
CA ALA A 306 -15.87 -7.37 0.44
C ALA A 306 -14.50 -7.76 -0.11
N TRP A 307 -13.52 -7.88 0.78
CA TRP A 307 -12.10 -7.99 0.42
C TRP A 307 -11.79 -9.12 -0.58
N GLN A 308 -12.62 -10.16 -0.58
CA GLN A 308 -12.39 -11.41 -1.29
C GLN A 308 -13.34 -11.64 -2.46
N MET A 309 -14.26 -10.70 -2.67
CA MET A 309 -15.28 -10.81 -3.72
C MET A 309 -14.86 -10.12 -5.03
N TYR A 310 -13.77 -9.34 -5.04
CA TYR A 310 -13.29 -8.60 -6.22
C TYR A 310 -13.14 -9.41 -7.52
N ASP A 311 -12.95 -10.74 -7.45
CA ASP A 311 -12.75 -11.56 -8.64
C ASP A 311 -13.98 -11.76 -9.52
N ASN A 312 -15.19 -11.57 -8.98
CA ASN A 312 -16.43 -11.62 -9.74
C ASN A 312 -16.77 -10.26 -10.40
N ASN A 313 -16.11 -9.17 -9.96
CA ASN A 313 -16.39 -7.80 -10.41
C ASN A 313 -15.91 -7.55 -11.85
N ARG A 314 -16.65 -6.72 -12.59
CA ARG A 314 -16.34 -6.40 -13.99
C ARG A 314 -16.57 -4.94 -14.32
N GLY A 315 -15.90 -4.45 -15.36
CA GLY A 315 -16.03 -3.08 -15.84
C GLY A 315 -15.29 -2.05 -14.99
N SER A 316 -15.57 -0.79 -15.27
CA SER A 316 -14.94 0.37 -14.62
C SER A 316 -15.88 1.56 -14.57
N VAL A 317 -15.59 2.50 -13.67
CA VAL A 317 -16.15 3.86 -13.69
C VAL A 317 -15.04 4.85 -14.03
N SER A 318 -15.38 5.89 -14.77
CA SER A 318 -14.44 6.95 -15.12
C SER A 318 -14.46 8.03 -14.04
N LEU A 319 -13.33 8.23 -13.36
CA LEU A 319 -13.14 9.21 -12.30
C LEU A 319 -12.33 10.39 -12.82
N THR A 320 -12.90 11.60 -12.71
CA THR A 320 -12.22 12.86 -13.00
C THR A 320 -11.93 13.61 -11.70
N ILE A 321 -10.71 14.10 -11.56
CA ILE A 321 -10.22 14.88 -10.42
C ILE A 321 -9.74 16.25 -10.92
N SER A 322 -10.18 17.33 -10.26
CA SER A 322 -9.69 18.69 -10.50
C SER A 322 -9.33 19.38 -9.18
N ARG A 323 -8.46 20.38 -9.27
CA ARG A 323 -8.24 21.35 -8.19
C ARG A 323 -9.32 22.44 -8.22
#